data_AF-A0A6G2V3R7-F1
#
_entry.id   AF-A0A6G2V3R7-F1
#
_cell.length_a   1.000
_cell.length_b   1.000
_cell.length_c   1.000
_cell.angle_alpha   90.00
_cell.angle_beta   90.00
_cell.angle_gamma   90.00
#
_symmetry.space_group_name_H-M   'P 1'
#
loop_
_entity.id
_entity.type
_entity.pdbx_description
1 polymer ?
#
loop_
_entity_poly.entity_id
_entity_poly.type
_entity_poly.pdbx_seq_one_letter_code
_entity_poly.pdbx_strand_id
1 'polypeptide(L)'
;HATREAVDYQRATGGMEAFDNAVAAGVSRELTEAVVALVRGSEGAAIALDWAPAAGTPAGCPARPEPVAFSPGDLPALRRAGARYLRDEPAVAVRITGAVVRLRRSGPRGAGIVRLRVLAGAEVPHVRIELDEEAYRIAGQAHLVGLPVRVEGRLESRGGFRRLTGASQVVPVQVDDEERDRLMKSLQENVDFFEEACTGE
;
A
#
# COMPACT_ATOMS: atom_id res chain seq x y z
N HIS A 1 24.83 3.83 -2.01
CA HIS A 1 25.76 2.80 -1.50
C HIS A 1 25.09 1.78 -0.59
N ALA A 2 24.31 2.16 0.43
CA ALA A 2 23.70 1.22 1.40
C ALA A 2 23.02 -0.04 0.80
N THR A 3 22.22 0.09 -0.28
CA THR A 3 21.62 -1.09 -0.95
C THR A 3 22.67 -2.05 -1.52
N ARG A 4 23.75 -1.53 -2.11
CA ARG A 4 24.84 -2.33 -2.68
C ARG A 4 25.57 -3.09 -1.59
N GLU A 5 25.95 -2.38 -0.52
CA GLU A 5 26.60 -2.96 0.65
C GLU A 5 25.73 -4.06 1.29
N ALA A 6 24.42 -3.84 1.39
CA ALA A 6 23.50 -4.84 1.90
C ALA A 6 23.40 -6.09 1.02
N VAL A 7 23.41 -5.93 -0.31
CA VAL A 7 23.47 -7.07 -1.24
C VAL A 7 24.79 -7.82 -1.08
N ASP A 8 25.92 -7.11 -1.03
CA ASP A 8 27.25 -7.73 -0.91
C ASP A 8 27.39 -8.51 0.40
N TYR A 9 26.92 -7.92 1.51
CA TYR A 9 26.81 -8.62 2.79
C TYR A 9 25.97 -9.89 2.67
N GLN A 10 24.75 -9.79 2.12
CA GLN A 10 23.86 -10.94 1.95
C GLN A 10 24.52 -12.04 1.11
N ARG A 11 25.26 -11.70 0.06
CA ARG A 11 25.96 -12.67 -0.79
C ARG A 11 27.13 -13.33 -0.06
N ALA A 12 27.84 -12.58 0.78
CA ALA A 12 28.97 -13.09 1.55
C ALA A 12 28.55 -13.97 2.73
N THR A 13 27.47 -13.62 3.43
CA THR A 13 27.10 -14.23 4.72
C THR A 13 25.80 -15.02 4.68
N GLY A 14 24.94 -14.78 3.69
CA GLY A 14 23.56 -15.27 3.66
C GLY A 14 22.58 -14.40 4.45
N GLY A 15 23.06 -13.53 5.33
CA GLY A 15 22.28 -12.73 6.29
C GLY A 15 21.55 -11.52 5.69
N MET A 16 20.52 -11.05 6.39
CA MET A 16 19.66 -9.93 5.97
C MET A 16 19.83 -8.67 6.85
N GLU A 17 20.67 -8.74 7.87
CA GLU A 17 20.89 -7.70 8.88
C GLU A 17 21.34 -6.37 8.25
N ALA A 18 22.18 -6.45 7.21
CA ALA A 18 22.62 -5.27 6.48
C ALA A 18 21.45 -4.57 5.74
N PHE A 19 20.45 -5.33 5.27
CA PHE A 19 19.24 -4.74 4.69
C PHE A 19 18.37 -4.08 5.76
N ASP A 20 18.29 -4.65 6.96
CA ASP A 20 17.52 -4.08 8.07
C ASP A 20 18.14 -2.74 8.52
N ASN A 21 19.47 -2.70 8.68
CA ASN A 21 20.19 -1.47 9.04
C ASN A 21 20.12 -0.40 7.94
N ALA A 22 20.12 -0.82 6.67
CA ALA A 22 20.10 0.09 5.53
C ALA A 22 18.79 0.88 5.39
N VAL A 23 17.70 0.48 6.08
CA VAL A 23 16.45 1.25 6.13
C VAL A 23 16.69 2.67 6.67
N ALA A 24 17.55 2.82 7.68
CA ALA A 24 17.92 4.14 8.21
C ALA A 24 18.65 5.02 7.19
N ALA A 25 19.29 4.41 6.19
CA ALA A 25 19.94 5.08 5.07
C ALA A 25 19.01 5.26 3.85
N GLY A 26 17.71 4.99 4.00
CA GLY A 26 16.70 5.20 2.97
C GLY A 26 16.47 4.00 2.05
N VAL A 27 16.98 2.80 2.37
CA VAL A 27 16.65 1.60 1.60
C VAL A 27 15.22 1.19 1.88
N SER A 28 14.41 1.12 0.83
CA SER A 28 12.99 0.76 0.92
C SER A 28 12.63 -0.38 -0.03
N ARG A 29 11.41 -0.89 0.11
CA ARG A 29 10.82 -1.84 -0.83
C ARG A 29 10.84 -1.31 -2.25
N GLU A 30 10.37 -0.08 -2.46
CA GLU A 30 10.25 0.57 -3.77
C GLU A 30 11.63 0.70 -4.42
N LEU A 31 12.66 1.06 -3.65
CA LEU A 31 14.04 1.09 -4.15
C LEU A 31 14.49 -0.31 -4.61
N THR A 32 14.25 -1.36 -3.81
CA THR A 32 14.61 -2.73 -4.22
C THR A 32 13.84 -3.19 -5.45
N GLU A 33 12.56 -2.83 -5.57
CA GLU A 33 11.72 -3.16 -6.74
C GLU A 33 12.20 -2.41 -8.00
N ALA A 34 12.56 -1.14 -7.87
CA ALA A 34 13.10 -0.34 -8.97
C ALA A 34 14.43 -0.91 -9.49
N VAL A 35 15.36 -1.26 -8.59
CA VAL A 35 16.63 -1.89 -8.98
C VAL A 35 16.38 -3.25 -9.63
N VAL A 36 15.45 -4.07 -9.10
CA VAL A 36 15.06 -5.34 -9.74
C VAL A 36 14.49 -5.11 -11.14
N ALA A 37 13.69 -4.06 -11.34
CA ALA A 37 13.12 -3.73 -12.64
C ALA A 37 14.21 -3.30 -13.64
N LEU A 38 15.18 -2.49 -13.23
CA LEU A 38 16.30 -2.07 -14.07
C LEU A 38 17.20 -3.24 -14.49
N VAL A 39 17.48 -4.17 -13.58
CA VAL A 39 18.43 -5.27 -13.84
C VAL A 39 17.79 -6.43 -14.59
N ARG A 40 16.48 -6.69 -14.39
CA ARG A 40 15.79 -7.84 -15.00
C ARG A 40 15.87 -7.77 -16.53
N GLY A 41 16.45 -8.80 -17.13
CA GLY A 41 16.58 -8.90 -18.60
C GLY A 41 17.77 -8.12 -19.18
N SER A 42 18.68 -7.64 -18.32
CA SER A 42 19.94 -7.01 -18.71
C SER A 42 21.14 -7.80 -18.19
N GLU A 43 22.35 -7.47 -18.64
CA GLU A 43 23.60 -7.98 -18.08
C GLU A 43 23.98 -7.28 -16.75
N GLY A 44 23.35 -6.14 -16.47
CA GLY A 44 23.56 -5.34 -15.27
C GLY A 44 23.06 -3.90 -15.47
N ALA A 45 22.97 -3.15 -14.38
CA ALA A 45 22.62 -1.74 -14.38
C ALA A 45 23.57 -0.96 -13.46
N ALA A 46 24.01 0.22 -13.91
CA ALA A 46 24.81 1.15 -13.11
C ALA A 46 24.04 2.45 -12.91
N ILE A 47 24.05 2.96 -11.68
CA ILE A 47 23.39 4.20 -11.29
C ILE A 47 24.48 5.20 -10.90
N ALA A 48 24.56 6.31 -11.61
CA ALA A 48 25.48 7.41 -11.32
C ALA A 48 24.68 8.67 -10.93
N LEU A 49 25.29 9.53 -10.12
CA LEU A 49 24.72 10.80 -9.69
C LEU A 49 25.66 11.94 -10.07
N ASP A 50 25.14 12.93 -10.76
CA ASP A 50 25.86 14.14 -11.12
C ASP A 50 25.17 15.36 -10.51
N TRP A 51 25.98 16.29 -9.97
CA TRP A 51 25.49 17.54 -9.43
C TRP A 51 25.23 18.55 -10.54
N ALA A 52 24.13 19.31 -10.43
CA ALA A 52 23.85 20.38 -11.37
C ALA A 52 24.98 21.42 -11.34
N PRO A 53 25.62 21.76 -12.48
CA PRO A 53 26.77 22.66 -12.50
C PRO A 53 26.49 24.03 -11.85
N ALA A 54 25.26 24.55 -12.02
CA ALA A 54 24.85 25.83 -11.46
C ALA A 54 24.64 25.82 -9.94
N ALA A 55 24.30 24.67 -9.36
CA ALA A 55 24.11 24.52 -7.91
C ALA A 55 25.40 24.11 -7.19
N GLY A 56 26.32 23.45 -7.90
CA GLY A 56 27.56 22.93 -7.34
C GLY A 56 27.34 21.71 -6.44
N THR A 57 28.43 21.23 -5.84
CA THR A 57 28.42 20.06 -4.95
C THR A 57 28.06 20.49 -3.52
N PRO A 58 27.08 19.84 -2.87
CA PRO A 58 26.76 20.10 -1.46
C PRO A 58 27.96 19.83 -0.54
N ALA A 59 28.05 20.58 0.56
CA ALA A 59 29.12 20.42 1.54
C ALA A 59 29.12 18.99 2.14
N GLY A 60 30.30 18.37 2.17
CA GLY A 60 30.46 16.99 2.67
C GLY A 60 30.11 15.90 1.66
N CYS A 61 29.69 16.25 0.43
CA CYS A 61 29.46 15.28 -0.63
C CYS A 61 30.66 15.20 -1.60
N PRO A 62 30.94 14.02 -2.19
CA PRO A 62 31.95 13.91 -3.23
C PRO A 62 31.48 14.66 -4.49
N ALA A 63 32.43 15.34 -5.16
CA ALA A 63 32.15 16.08 -6.39
C ALA A 63 31.64 15.18 -7.53
N ARG A 64 32.06 13.92 -7.54
CA ARG A 64 31.56 12.86 -8.42
C ARG A 64 31.41 11.58 -7.59
N PRO A 65 30.20 11.29 -7.08
CA PRO A 65 29.92 10.02 -6.42
C PRO A 65 30.25 8.84 -7.33
N GLU A 66 30.83 7.78 -6.77
CA GLU A 66 31.12 6.57 -7.54
C GLU A 66 29.81 5.89 -7.99
N PRO A 67 29.73 5.43 -9.26
CA PRO A 67 28.56 4.70 -9.73
C PRO A 67 28.32 3.42 -8.93
N VAL A 68 27.07 3.12 -8.67
CA VAL A 68 26.65 1.89 -7.99
C VAL A 68 26.13 0.90 -9.02
N ALA A 69 26.79 -0.25 -9.14
CA ALA A 69 26.42 -1.29 -10.09
C ALA A 69 25.64 -2.45 -9.45
N PHE A 70 24.71 -3.02 -10.21
CA PHE A 70 23.94 -4.21 -9.88
C PHE A 70 23.95 -5.17 -11.07
N SER A 71 23.98 -6.46 -10.77
CA SER A 71 24.02 -7.56 -11.74
C SER A 71 22.85 -8.53 -11.52
N PRO A 72 22.52 -9.41 -12.48
CA PRO A 72 21.48 -10.41 -12.30
C PRO A 72 21.65 -11.31 -11.06
N GLY A 73 22.89 -11.53 -10.61
CA GLY A 73 23.20 -12.28 -9.39
C GLY A 73 22.69 -11.64 -8.10
N ASP A 74 22.36 -10.34 -8.13
CA ASP A 74 21.86 -9.58 -6.98
C ASP A 74 20.34 -9.67 -6.81
N LEU A 75 19.62 -10.10 -7.86
CA LEU A 75 18.15 -10.15 -7.88
C LEU A 75 17.54 -11.00 -6.75
N PRO A 76 18.07 -12.18 -6.38
CA PRO A 76 17.51 -12.97 -5.28
C PRO A 76 17.61 -12.26 -3.92
N ALA A 77 18.68 -11.51 -3.66
CA ALA A 77 18.84 -10.74 -2.43
C ALA A 77 17.83 -9.59 -2.37
N LEU A 78 17.74 -8.81 -3.45
CA LEU A 78 16.82 -7.67 -3.56
C LEU A 78 15.35 -8.09 -3.43
N ARG A 79 14.94 -9.19 -4.07
CA ARG A 79 13.57 -9.71 -3.95
C ARG A 79 13.24 -10.17 -2.52
N ARG A 80 14.19 -10.81 -1.84
CA ARG A 80 14.01 -11.21 -0.44
C ARG A 80 13.92 -10.01 0.48
N ALA A 81 14.74 -8.98 0.26
CA ALA A 81 14.66 -7.72 0.98
C ALA A 81 13.29 -7.05 0.79
N GLY A 82 12.82 -6.89 -0.45
CA GLY A 82 11.51 -6.31 -0.74
C GLY A 82 10.35 -7.06 -0.08
N ALA A 83 10.36 -8.41 -0.13
CA ALA A 83 9.36 -9.22 0.55
C ALA A 83 9.43 -9.11 2.08
N ARG A 84 10.63 -8.95 2.63
CA ARG A 84 10.86 -8.71 4.06
C ARG A 84 10.33 -7.35 4.49
N TYR A 85 10.66 -6.28 3.78
CA TYR A 85 10.14 -4.94 4.06
C TYR A 85 8.62 -4.88 3.99
N LEU A 86 8.00 -5.59 3.05
CA LEU A 86 6.54 -5.65 2.96
C LEU A 86 5.91 -6.39 4.16
N ARG A 87 6.50 -7.52 4.57
CA ARG A 87 5.98 -8.31 5.69
C ARG A 87 6.14 -7.55 7.01
N ASP A 88 7.25 -6.83 7.16
CA ASP A 88 7.62 -6.13 8.39
C ASP A 88 7.15 -4.65 8.35
N GLU A 89 6.33 -4.27 7.36
CA GLU A 89 5.72 -2.94 7.24
C GLU A 89 4.91 -2.62 8.52
N PRO A 90 5.24 -1.54 9.24
CA PRO A 90 4.59 -1.25 10.51
C PRO A 90 3.12 -0.86 10.31
N ALA A 91 2.29 -1.21 11.30
CA ALA A 91 0.89 -0.80 11.33
C ALA A 91 0.78 0.70 11.65
N VAL A 92 0.32 1.51 10.68
CA VAL A 92 0.25 2.97 10.81
C VAL A 92 -1.16 3.42 11.22
N ALA A 93 -1.27 4.30 12.21
CA ALA A 93 -2.55 4.89 12.57
C ALA A 93 -3.02 5.84 11.45
N VAL A 94 -4.24 5.64 10.95
CA VAL A 94 -4.81 6.42 9.86
C VAL A 94 -6.26 6.79 10.15
N ARG A 95 -6.72 7.88 9.51
CA ARG A 95 -8.12 8.27 9.42
C ARG A 95 -8.51 8.27 7.94
N ILE A 96 -9.23 7.24 7.53
CA ILE A 96 -9.61 7.04 6.13
C ILE A 96 -11.01 7.61 5.92
N THR A 97 -11.22 8.28 4.80
CA THR A 97 -12.56 8.51 4.23
C THR A 97 -12.70 7.60 3.03
N GLY A 98 -13.74 6.76 3.01
CA GLY A 98 -13.91 5.76 1.96
C GLY A 98 -15.36 5.42 1.68
N ALA A 99 -15.64 5.08 0.43
CA ALA A 99 -16.93 4.60 -0.01
C ALA A 99 -17.05 3.09 0.26
N VAL A 100 -18.18 2.67 0.82
CA VAL A 100 -18.47 1.24 1.00
C VAL A 100 -18.78 0.62 -0.36
N VAL A 101 -17.97 -0.34 -0.79
CA VAL A 101 -18.14 -1.04 -2.08
C VAL A 101 -18.55 -2.50 -1.91
N ARG A 102 -18.37 -3.09 -0.71
CA ARG A 102 -18.83 -4.44 -0.41
C ARG A 102 -19.09 -4.62 1.07
N LEU A 103 -20.18 -5.30 1.38
CA LEU A 103 -20.61 -5.70 2.72
C LEU A 103 -20.76 -7.22 2.76
N ARG A 104 -20.25 -7.88 3.80
CA ARG A 104 -20.42 -9.32 4.02
C ARG A 104 -20.55 -9.61 5.51
N ARG A 105 -21.62 -10.30 5.90
CA ARG A 105 -21.81 -10.88 7.24
C ARG A 105 -22.43 -12.27 7.14
N SER A 106 -22.14 -13.14 8.10
CA SER A 106 -22.62 -14.54 8.12
C SER A 106 -24.07 -14.67 8.57
N GLY A 107 -24.58 -13.71 9.34
CA GLY A 107 -25.94 -13.72 9.86
C GLY A 107 -26.51 -12.31 10.03
N PRO A 108 -27.75 -12.17 10.53
CA PRO A 108 -28.42 -10.88 10.66
C PRO A 108 -27.85 -9.99 11.78
N ARG A 109 -27.02 -10.56 12.67
CA ARG A 109 -26.37 -9.90 13.82
C ARG A 109 -24.89 -10.26 13.89
N GLY A 110 -24.16 -9.56 14.74
CA GLY A 110 -22.72 -9.73 14.94
C GLY A 110 -21.87 -8.90 14.00
N ALA A 111 -20.56 -9.12 14.11
CA ALA A 111 -19.55 -8.43 13.31
C ALA A 111 -19.69 -8.77 11.81
N GLY A 112 -19.18 -7.87 10.98
CA GLY A 112 -19.17 -8.07 9.54
C GLY A 112 -17.96 -7.44 8.87
N ILE A 113 -17.67 -7.92 7.67
CA ILE A 113 -16.56 -7.45 6.86
C ILE A 113 -17.06 -6.41 5.88
N VAL A 114 -16.36 -5.27 5.84
CA VAL A 114 -16.60 -4.18 4.90
C VAL A 114 -15.37 -3.99 4.02
N ARG A 115 -15.57 -3.80 2.72
CA ARG A 115 -14.55 -3.32 1.79
C ARG A 115 -14.84 -1.87 1.47
N LEU A 116 -13.87 -1.01 1.73
CA LEU A 116 -13.90 0.40 1.36
C LEU A 116 -13.05 0.64 0.11
N ARG A 117 -13.54 1.48 -0.80
CA ARG A 117 -12.72 2.22 -1.76
C ARG A 117 -12.26 3.50 -1.07
N VAL A 118 -10.96 3.70 -0.95
CA VAL A 118 -10.44 4.89 -0.24
C VAL A 118 -10.57 6.10 -1.15
N LEU A 119 -11.07 7.19 -0.59
CA LEU A 119 -11.17 8.49 -1.24
C LEU A 119 -10.13 9.47 -0.69
N ALA A 120 -9.80 9.36 0.60
CA ALA A 120 -8.79 10.18 1.26
C ALA A 120 -8.24 9.53 2.53
N GLY A 121 -7.06 10.00 2.97
CA GLY A 121 -6.45 9.65 4.26
C GLY A 121 -5.51 8.43 4.24
N ALA A 122 -5.41 7.73 3.10
CA ALA A 122 -4.38 6.73 2.85
C ALA A 122 -4.16 6.54 1.34
N GLU A 123 -2.90 6.38 0.91
CA GLU A 123 -2.51 6.12 -0.48
C GLU A 123 -2.67 4.64 -0.85
N VAL A 124 -3.87 4.09 -0.66
CA VAL A 124 -4.20 2.71 -1.00
C VAL A 124 -5.58 2.66 -1.64
N PRO A 125 -5.81 1.87 -2.70
CA PRO A 125 -7.07 1.95 -3.43
C PRO A 125 -8.25 1.34 -2.65
N HIS A 126 -8.00 0.27 -1.90
CA HIS A 126 -9.03 -0.45 -1.16
C HIS A 126 -8.52 -0.92 0.19
N VAL A 127 -9.41 -0.95 1.18
CA VAL A 127 -9.12 -1.47 2.51
C VAL A 127 -10.23 -2.41 2.96
N ARG A 128 -9.85 -3.53 3.57
CA ARG A 128 -10.79 -4.45 4.24
C ARG A 128 -10.80 -4.18 5.73
N ILE A 129 -12.00 -4.10 6.30
CA ILE A 129 -12.22 -3.80 7.70
C ILE A 129 -13.19 -4.82 8.29
N GLU A 130 -12.93 -5.27 9.50
CA GLU A 130 -13.91 -5.97 10.32
C GLU A 130 -14.54 -4.95 11.28
N LEU A 131 -15.86 -4.81 11.20
CA LEU A 131 -16.63 -3.90 12.02
C LEU A 131 -17.52 -4.70 12.96
N ASP A 132 -17.70 -4.19 14.17
CA ASP A 132 -18.73 -4.70 15.08
C ASP A 132 -20.14 -4.48 14.51
N GLU A 133 -21.15 -4.97 15.22
CA GLU A 133 -22.55 -4.92 14.77
C GLU A 133 -23.07 -3.48 14.57
N GLU A 134 -22.67 -2.54 15.40
CA GLU A 134 -23.13 -1.14 15.31
C GLU A 134 -22.47 -0.43 14.14
N ALA A 135 -21.14 -0.47 14.07
CA ALA A 135 -20.37 0.13 13.00
C ALA A 135 -20.70 -0.48 11.64
N TYR A 136 -20.97 -1.79 11.57
CA TYR A 136 -21.41 -2.44 10.34
C TYR A 136 -22.76 -1.91 9.86
N ARG A 137 -23.72 -1.70 10.78
CA ARG A 137 -25.03 -1.11 10.44
C ARG A 137 -24.87 0.32 9.90
N ILE A 138 -24.00 1.13 10.52
CA ILE A 138 -23.69 2.49 10.05
C ILE A 138 -23.13 2.46 8.63
N ALA A 139 -22.15 1.58 8.36
CA ALA A 139 -21.57 1.42 7.02
C ALA A 139 -22.62 0.96 6.00
N GLY A 140 -23.52 0.06 6.39
CA GLY A 140 -24.65 -0.39 5.57
C GLY A 140 -25.60 0.76 5.20
N GLN A 141 -25.95 1.60 6.16
CA GLN A 141 -26.82 2.74 5.90
C GLN A 141 -26.14 3.77 4.99
N ALA A 142 -24.87 4.09 5.26
CA ALA A 142 -24.09 5.01 4.43
C ALA A 142 -24.00 4.53 2.97
N HIS A 143 -23.80 3.23 2.77
CA HIS A 143 -23.83 2.60 1.44
C HIS A 143 -25.17 2.81 0.73
N LEU A 144 -26.29 2.59 1.42
CA LEU A 144 -27.63 2.74 0.82
C LEU A 144 -27.95 4.18 0.40
N VAL A 145 -27.41 5.18 1.10
CA VAL A 145 -27.64 6.60 0.80
C VAL A 145 -26.52 7.24 -0.01
N GLY A 146 -25.55 6.46 -0.50
CA GLY A 146 -24.45 6.96 -1.33
C GLY A 146 -23.45 7.85 -0.59
N LEU A 147 -23.34 7.73 0.73
CA LEU A 147 -22.40 8.52 1.53
C LEU A 147 -21.14 7.71 1.86
N PRO A 148 -19.94 8.32 1.78
CA PRO A 148 -18.74 7.70 2.30
C PRO A 148 -18.75 7.66 3.83
N VAL A 149 -17.93 6.77 4.39
CA VAL A 149 -17.67 6.69 5.83
C VAL A 149 -16.27 7.17 6.14
N ARG A 150 -16.13 7.85 7.27
CA ARG A 150 -14.84 8.09 7.92
C ARG A 150 -14.63 7.02 8.98
N VAL A 151 -13.41 6.48 9.03
CA VAL A 151 -13.02 5.43 9.96
C VAL A 151 -11.59 5.68 10.43
N GLU A 152 -11.35 5.50 11.72
CA GLU A 152 -10.01 5.50 12.31
C GLU A 152 -9.56 4.08 12.62
N GLY A 153 -8.27 3.81 12.49
CA GLY A 153 -7.71 2.52 12.86
C GLY A 153 -6.24 2.41 12.47
N ARG A 154 -5.72 1.18 12.45
CA ARG A 154 -4.34 0.90 12.04
C ARG A 154 -4.33 0.22 10.68
N LEU A 155 -3.67 0.83 9.71
CA LEU A 155 -3.49 0.29 8.37
C LEU A 155 -2.33 -0.69 8.36
N GLU A 156 -2.61 -1.91 7.92
CA GLU A 156 -1.66 -3.02 7.84
C GLU A 156 -1.63 -3.61 6.43
N SER A 157 -0.45 -4.06 6.01
CA SER A 157 -0.28 -4.90 4.83
C SER A 157 -0.17 -6.36 5.26
N ARG A 158 -1.10 -7.21 4.84
CA ARG A 158 -1.03 -8.65 5.13
C ARG A 158 -1.47 -9.47 3.93
N GLY A 159 -0.56 -10.28 3.40
CA GLY A 159 -0.85 -11.22 2.29
C GLY A 159 -1.28 -10.52 1.00
N GLY A 160 -0.74 -9.34 0.71
CA GLY A 160 -1.08 -8.55 -0.48
C GLY A 160 -2.37 -7.72 -0.38
N PHE A 161 -3.05 -7.75 0.77
CA PHE A 161 -4.24 -6.94 1.02
C PHE A 161 -3.95 -5.88 2.09
N ARG A 162 -4.55 -4.70 1.91
CA ARG A 162 -4.58 -3.65 2.93
C ARG A 162 -5.76 -3.89 3.87
N ARG A 163 -5.49 -3.90 5.17
CA ARG A 163 -6.49 -4.10 6.23
C ARG A 163 -6.46 -2.94 7.21
N LEU A 164 -7.62 -2.54 7.71
CA LEU A 164 -7.73 -1.65 8.87
C LEU A 164 -8.10 -2.48 10.09
N THR A 165 -7.23 -2.48 11.10
CA THR A 165 -7.47 -3.12 12.40
C THR A 165 -7.80 -2.06 13.45
N GLY A 166 -8.48 -2.47 14.53
CA GLY A 166 -8.90 -1.55 15.60
C GLY A 166 -9.80 -0.41 15.09
N ALA A 167 -10.69 -0.73 14.14
CA ALA A 167 -11.56 0.25 13.52
C ALA A 167 -12.47 0.92 14.55
N SER A 168 -12.54 2.24 14.52
CA SER A 168 -13.36 3.06 15.41
C SER A 168 -13.81 4.33 14.69
N GLN A 169 -14.70 5.10 15.33
CA GLN A 169 -15.22 6.36 14.78
C GLN A 169 -15.85 6.21 13.39
N VAL A 170 -16.60 5.12 13.17
CA VAL A 170 -17.30 4.88 11.90
C VAL A 170 -18.47 5.84 11.77
N VAL A 171 -18.31 6.88 10.95
CA VAL A 171 -19.33 7.93 10.79
C VAL A 171 -19.55 8.24 9.30
N PRO A 172 -20.80 8.39 8.83
CA PRO A 172 -21.06 8.90 7.48
C PRO A 172 -20.55 10.33 7.33
N VAL A 173 -20.00 10.66 6.18
CA VAL A 173 -19.49 12.01 5.86
C VAL A 173 -20.23 12.56 4.66
N GLN A 174 -20.63 13.82 4.74
CA GLN A 174 -21.21 14.54 3.61
C GLN A 174 -20.12 14.85 2.58
N VAL A 175 -20.44 14.60 1.31
CA VAL A 175 -19.66 15.04 0.15
C VAL A 175 -20.53 15.94 -0.70
N ASP A 176 -19.92 16.64 -1.65
CA ASP A 176 -20.69 17.40 -2.63
C ASP A 176 -21.62 16.49 -3.46
N ASP A 177 -22.63 17.10 -4.08
CA ASP A 177 -23.65 16.37 -4.84
C ASP A 177 -23.05 15.63 -6.04
N GLU A 178 -22.02 16.18 -6.70
CA GLU A 178 -21.35 15.52 -7.83
C GLU A 178 -20.66 14.22 -7.42
N GLU A 179 -19.91 14.25 -6.33
CA GLU A 179 -19.22 13.07 -5.81
C GLU A 179 -20.23 12.07 -5.24
N ARG A 180 -21.30 12.52 -4.58
CA ARG A 180 -22.40 11.64 -4.16
C ARG A 180 -23.05 10.94 -5.36
N ASP A 181 -23.34 11.66 -6.43
CA ASP A 181 -24.00 11.10 -7.61
C ASP A 181 -23.07 10.11 -8.34
N ARG A 182 -21.77 10.38 -8.41
CA ARG A 182 -20.75 9.41 -8.89
C ARG A 182 -20.74 8.15 -8.03
N LEU A 183 -20.80 8.29 -6.71
CA LEU A 183 -20.87 7.15 -5.79
C LEU A 183 -22.15 6.35 -6.01
N MET A 184 -23.31 7.01 -6.08
CA MET A 184 -24.61 6.37 -6.34
C MET A 184 -24.62 5.60 -7.67
N LYS A 185 -24.05 6.18 -8.73
CA LYS A 185 -23.90 5.49 -10.01
C LYS A 185 -23.02 4.24 -9.91
N SER A 186 -21.86 4.36 -9.24
CA SER A 186 -20.97 3.22 -9.02
C SER A 186 -21.62 2.12 -8.17
N LEU A 187 -22.51 2.49 -7.24
CA LEU A 187 -23.28 1.53 -6.46
C LEU A 187 -24.27 0.75 -7.33
N GLN A 188 -25.00 1.44 -8.22
CA GLN A 188 -25.91 0.80 -9.18
C GLN A 188 -25.18 -0.19 -10.08
N GLU A 189 -24.05 0.20 -10.67
CA GLU A 189 -23.25 -0.69 -11.52
C GLU A 189 -22.78 -1.97 -10.80
N ASN A 190 -22.50 -1.89 -9.49
CA ASN A 190 -22.14 -3.07 -8.69
C ASN A 190 -23.35 -3.96 -8.33
N VAL A 191 -24.54 -3.38 -8.25
CA VAL A 191 -25.81 -4.11 -8.03
C VAL A 191 -26.25 -4.80 -9.33
N ASP A 192 -26.10 -4.15 -10.48
CA ASP A 192 -26.43 -4.72 -11.80
C ASP A 192 -25.54 -5.93 -12.11
N PHE A 193 -24.25 -5.88 -11.74
CA PHE A 193 -23.35 -7.04 -11.79
C PHE A 193 -23.82 -8.20 -10.90
N PHE A 194 -24.58 -7.92 -9.85
CA PHE A 194 -25.15 -8.92 -8.95
C PHE A 194 -26.42 -9.57 -9.53
N GLU A 195 -27.25 -8.84 -10.27
CA GLU A 195 -28.42 -9.41 -10.95
C GLU A 195 -28.02 -10.34 -12.10
N GLU A 196 -26.97 -10.01 -12.85
CA GLU A 196 -26.47 -10.83 -13.96
C GLU A 196 -25.83 -12.15 -13.47
N ALA A 197 -25.18 -12.15 -12.29
CA ALA A 197 -24.60 -13.35 -11.69
C ALA A 197 -25.63 -14.29 -11.02
N CYS A 198 -26.83 -13.80 -10.71
CA CYS A 198 -27.93 -14.59 -10.13
C CYS A 198 -28.94 -15.08 -11.19
N THR A 199 -28.77 -14.70 -12.46
CA THR A 199 -29.66 -15.08 -13.58
C THR A 199 -28.98 -15.99 -14.61
N GLY A 200 -27.72 -16.37 -14.41
CA GLY A 200 -27.07 -17.46 -15.15
C GLY A 200 -27.42 -18.82 -14.53
N GLU A 201 -28.16 -19.65 -15.27
CA GLU A 201 -28.53 -21.04 -14.97
C GLU A 201 -27.41 -21.91 -14.38
#